data_AF-A0A7J2ZLL6-F1
#
_entry.id   AF-A0A7J2ZLL6-F1
#
_cell.length_a   1.000
_cell.length_b   1.000
_cell.length_c   1.000
_cell.angle_alpha   90.00
_cell.angle_beta   90.00
_cell.angle_gamma   90.00
#
_symmetry.space_group_name_H-M   'P 1'
#
loop_
_entity.id
_entity.type
_entity.pdbx_description
1 polymer ?
#
loop_
_entity_poly.entity_id
_entity_poly.type
_entity_poly.pdbx_seq_one_letter_code
_entity_poly.pdbx_strand_id
1 'polypeptide(L)' 'MKHRPVRQSNFYEIKNGKVVRKKRNCPRCGESVFMAEHKQPDGKVRYYCGKCKMVIWE' A
#
# COMPACT_ATOMS: atom_id res chain seq x y z
N MET A 1 4.83 -19.32 12.94
CA MET A 1 3.93 -18.20 13.32
C MET A 1 3.21 -17.70 12.06
N LYS A 2 1.87 -17.69 12.02
CA LYS A 2 1.11 -17.17 10.87
C LYS A 2 0.89 -15.68 11.07
N HIS A 3 1.37 -14.84 10.16
CA HIS A 3 1.13 -13.40 10.24
C HIS A 3 -0.37 -13.11 10.16
N ARG A 4 -0.85 -12.12 10.93
CA ARG A 4 -2.26 -11.70 10.93
C ARG A 4 -2.66 -11.27 9.51
N PRO A 5 -3.73 -11.82 8.93
CA PRO A 5 -4.16 -11.43 7.59
C PRO A 5 -4.56 -9.96 7.56
N VAL A 6 -4.05 -9.24 6.57
CA VAL A 6 -4.37 -7.82 6.35
C VAL A 6 -5.65 -7.73 5.53
N ARG A 7 -6.64 -6.98 6.03
CA ARG A 7 -7.88 -6.71 5.28
C ARG A 7 -7.67 -5.52 4.34
N GLN A 8 -7.86 -5.73 3.04
CA GLN A 8 -7.72 -4.69 2.02
C GLN A 8 -8.79 -3.60 2.13
N SER A 9 -9.97 -3.93 2.65
CA SER A 9 -11.07 -2.99 2.91
C SER A 9 -10.67 -1.82 3.80
N ASN A 10 -9.71 -2.02 4.71
CA ASN A 10 -9.25 -0.99 5.65
C ASN A 10 -8.50 0.17 4.97
N PHE A 11 -8.07 -0.02 3.71
CA PHE A 11 -7.36 1.00 2.94
C PHE A 11 -8.29 1.87 2.09
N TYR A 12 -9.60 1.65 2.18
CA TYR A 12 -10.61 2.50 1.57
C TYR A 12 -11.28 3.36 2.64
N GLU A 13 -11.53 4.61 2.32
CA GLU A 13 -12.27 5.57 3.15
C GLU A 13 -13.36 6.20 2.30
N ILE A 14 -14.54 6.45 2.89
CA ILE A 14 -15.61 7.18 2.22
C ILE A 14 -15.59 8.61 2.78
N LYS A 15 -15.23 9.58 1.95
CA LYS A 15 -15.30 11.01 2.29
C LYS A 15 -16.30 11.69 1.37
N ASN A 16 -17.36 12.26 1.92
CA ASN A 16 -18.39 13.03 1.20
C ASN A 16 -18.96 12.28 -0.02
N GLY A 17 -19.26 10.99 0.13
CA GLY A 17 -19.78 10.14 -0.95
C GLY A 17 -18.75 9.69 -2.00
N LYS A 18 -17.47 10.08 -1.86
CA LYS A 18 -16.37 9.64 -2.74
C LYS A 18 -15.47 8.64 -2.01
N VAL A 19 -15.04 7.61 -2.74
CA VAL A 19 -14.08 6.62 -2.23
C VAL A 19 -12.66 7.19 -2.34
N VAL A 20 -12.01 7.38 -1.21
CA VAL A 20 -10.61 7.80 -1.09
C VAL A 20 -9.77 6.58 -0.73
N ARG A 21 -8.66 6.38 -1.45
CA ARG A 21 -7.70 5.31 -1.19
C ARG A 21 -6.61 5.83 -0.25
N LYS A 22 -6.37 5.14 0.86
CA LYS A 22 -5.39 5.55 1.90
C LYS A 22 -3.95 5.21 1.56
N LYS A 23 -3.72 4.26 0.66
CA LYS A 23 -2.38 3.73 0.32
C LYS A 23 -2.06 3.92 -1.15
N ARG A 24 -0.77 3.95 -1.46
CA ARG A 24 -0.25 4.01 -2.83
C ARG A 24 -0.58 2.73 -3.60
N ASN A 25 -0.96 2.91 -4.86
CA ASN A 25 -1.24 1.82 -5.79
C ASN A 25 0.03 1.44 -6.56
N CYS A 26 0.16 0.17 -6.93
CA CYS A 26 1.30 -0.28 -7.73
C CYS A 26 1.12 0.09 -9.21
N PRO A 27 2.05 0.85 -9.82
CA PRO A 27 1.94 1.27 -11.23
C PRO A 27 1.97 0.09 -12.21
N ARG A 28 2.59 -1.05 -11.83
CA ARG A 28 2.66 -2.24 -12.67
C ARG A 28 1.48 -3.20 -12.49
N CYS A 29 0.89 -3.25 -11.30
CA CYS A 29 -0.18 -4.21 -11.01
C CYS A 29 -1.59 -3.60 -11.11
N GLY A 30 -1.69 -2.28 -11.18
CA GLY A 30 -2.95 -1.56 -11.29
C GLY A 30 -3.54 -1.12 -9.95
N GLU A 31 -4.73 -0.51 -10.03
CA GLU A 31 -5.35 0.24 -8.93
C GLU A 31 -5.87 -0.61 -7.77
N SER A 32 -5.93 -1.92 -7.94
CA SER A 32 -6.40 -2.86 -6.92
C SER A 32 -5.29 -3.34 -5.98
N VAL A 33 -4.02 -3.09 -6.30
CA VAL A 33 -2.87 -3.58 -5.54
C VAL A 33 -2.23 -2.44 -4.76
N PHE A 34 -2.46 -2.44 -3.46
CA PHE A 34 -1.82 -1.52 -2.52
C PHE A 34 -0.39 -1.94 -2.22
N MET A 35 0.50 -0.96 -2.19
CA MET A 35 1.89 -1.14 -1.77
C MET A 35 2.00 -1.01 -0.25
N ALA A 36 2.95 -1.75 0.34
CA ALA A 36 3.31 -1.63 1.74
C ALA A 36 4.31 -0.47 1.91
N GLU A 37 3.98 0.46 2.79
CA GLU A 37 4.86 1.55 3.18
C GLU A 37 5.74 1.11 4.35
N HIS A 38 7.05 1.27 4.20
CA HIS A 38 8.01 1.03 5.27
C HIS A 38 8.92 2.25 5.42
N LYS A 39 8.77 2.96 6.54
CA LYS A 39 9.66 4.06 6.90
C LYS A 39 10.98 3.47 7.41
N GLN A 40 12.09 3.91 6.84
CA GLN A 40 13.43 3.52 7.27
C GLN A 40 13.92 4.46 8.39
N PRO A 41 14.90 4.02 9.20
CA PRO A 41 15.52 4.86 10.21
C PRO A 41 16.12 6.14 9.64
N ASP A 42 16.63 6.07 8.40
CA ASP A 42 17.29 7.17 7.68
C ASP A 42 16.31 8.21 7.10
N GLY A 43 15.03 8.16 7.49
CA GLY A 43 13.97 9.07 7.01
C GLY A 43 13.40 8.72 5.62
N LYS A 44 14.02 7.80 4.88
CA LYS A 44 13.54 7.34 3.57
C LYS A 44 12.33 6.43 3.71
N VAL A 45 11.39 6.52 2.78
CA VAL A 45 10.20 5.67 2.73
C VAL A 45 10.34 4.71 1.55
N ARG A 46 10.26 3.41 1.81
CA ARG A 46 10.18 2.41 0.76
C ARG A 46 8.76 1.89 0.61
N TYR A 47 8.30 1.84 -0.63
CA TYR A 47 7.05 1.21 -1.03
C TYR A 47 7.34 -0.14 -1.66
N TYR A 48 6.81 -1.21 -1.07
CA TYR A 48 6.98 -2.57 -1.55
C TYR A 48 5.66 -3.13 -2.11
N CYS A 49 5.68 -3.67 -3.32
CA CYS A 49 4.55 -4.39 -3.90
C CYS A 49 4.63 -5.89 -3.58
N GLY A 50 3.66 -6.43 -2.85
CA GLY A 50 3.61 -7.86 -2.55
C GLY A 50 3.32 -8.76 -3.75
N LYS A 51 2.73 -8.23 -4.83
CA LYS A 51 2.36 -9.02 -6.02
C LYS A 51 3.51 -9.14 -7.03
N CYS A 52 4.10 -8.02 -7.45
CA CYS A 52 5.19 -8.00 -8.44
C CYS A 52 6.59 -7.79 -7.83
N LYS A 53 6.71 -7.76 -6.50
CA LYS A 53 7.98 -7.58 -5.77
C LYS A 53 8.75 -6.29 -6.11
N MET A 54 8.07 -5.31 -6.70
CA MET A 54 8.64 -3.99 -7.00
C MET A 54 8.90 -3.21 -5.72
N VAL A 55 10.04 -2.52 -5.67
CA VAL A 55 10.36 -1.54 -4.64
C VAL A 55 10.43 -0.17 -5.29
N ILE A 56 9.76 0.81 -4.69
CA ILE A 56 9.90 2.23 -5.04
C ILE A 56 10.44 2.91 -3.79
N TRP A 57 11.47 3.75 -3.96
CA TRP A 57 12.08 4.51 -2.88
C TRP A 57 11.71 5.98 -3.04
N GLU A 58 11.35 6.61 -1.93
CA GLU A 58 11.01 8.04 -1.83
C GLU A 58 11.67 8.64 -0.58
#